data_AF-H2J8C2-F1
#
_entry.id   AF-H2J8C2-F1
#
_cell.length_a   1.000
_cell.length_b   1.000
_cell.length_c   1.000
_cell.angle_alpha   90.00
_cell.angle_beta   90.00
_cell.angle_gamma   90.00
#
_symmetry.space_group_name_H-M   'P 1'
#
loop_
_entity.id
_entity.type
_entity.pdbx_description
1 polymer ?
#
loop_
_entity_poly.entity_id
_entity_poly.type
_entity_poly.pdbx_seq_one_letter_code
_entity_poly.pdbx_strand_id
1 'polypeptide(L)'
;MFERFAKALDENMRENYEKGLHEGLEKGLQEGLYEGEKKVLKKQLLKKFGKKITPYIDNIDSLNIETIEYITENIFGINYEETVEILNRKKVEK
;
A
#
# COMPACT_ATOMS: atom_id res chain seq x y z
N MET A 1 -16.67 33.69 32.48
CA MET A 1 -16.22 33.87 31.07
C MET A 1 -14.97 33.04 30.79
N PHE A 2 -13.92 33.16 31.61
CA PHE A 2 -12.67 32.37 31.50
C PHE A 2 -12.84 30.85 31.57
N GLU A 3 -13.67 30.32 32.48
CA GLU A 3 -13.88 28.86 32.59
C GLU A 3 -14.50 28.23 31.33
N ARG A 4 -15.40 28.96 30.66
CA ARG A 4 -16.00 28.49 29.39
C ARG A 4 -14.97 28.44 28.27
N PHE A 5 -14.04 29.40 28.26
CA PHE A 5 -12.95 29.43 27.29
C PHE A 5 -11.94 28.30 27.54
N ALA A 6 -11.54 28.08 28.79
CA ALA A 6 -10.66 26.96 29.17
C ALA A 6 -11.28 25.61 28.80
N LYS A 7 -12.57 25.42 29.10
CA LYS A 7 -13.28 24.19 28.73
C LYS A 7 -13.36 23.98 27.21
N ALA A 8 -13.67 25.03 26.45
CA ALA A 8 -13.69 24.95 24.99
C ALA A 8 -12.30 24.63 24.40
N LEU A 9 -11.23 25.16 25.00
CA LEU A 9 -9.85 24.86 24.58
C LEU A 9 -9.49 23.39 24.86
N ASP A 10 -9.84 22.89 26.05
CA ASP A 10 -9.63 21.49 26.44
C ASP A 10 -10.39 20.51 25.53
N GLU A 11 -11.65 20.81 25.23
CA GLU A 11 -12.49 20.02 24.31
C GLU A 11 -11.88 20.00 22.90
N ASN A 12 -11.49 21.16 22.37
CA ASN A 12 -10.83 21.25 21.05
C ASN A 12 -9.50 20.49 21.02
N MET A 13 -8.70 20.57 22.08
CA MET A 13 -7.43 19.83 22.16
C MET A 13 -7.66 18.33 22.16
N ARG A 14 -8.65 17.84 22.91
CA ARG A 14 -9.02 16.41 22.92
C ARG A 14 -9.49 15.95 21.55
N GLU A 15 -10.41 16.69 20.92
CA GLU A 15 -10.91 16.32 19.59
C GLU A 15 -9.79 16.29 18.55
N ASN A 16 -8.88 17.26 18.56
CA ASN A 16 -7.77 17.28 17.61
C ASN A 16 -6.78 16.13 17.85
N TYR A 17 -6.53 15.78 19.12
CA TYR A 17 -5.69 14.64 19.45
C TYR A 17 -6.33 13.32 19.00
N GLU A 18 -7.63 13.14 19.27
CA GLU A 18 -8.39 11.96 18.85
C GLU A 18 -8.42 11.82 17.33
N LYS A 19 -8.65 12.92 16.59
CA LYS A 19 -8.58 12.93 15.12
C LYS A 19 -7.20 12.56 14.61
N GLY A 20 -6.14 13.18 15.15
CA GLY A 20 -4.77 12.88 14.75
C GLY A 20 -4.38 11.42 15.00
N LEU A 21 -4.79 10.87 16.15
CA LEU A 21 -4.57 9.46 16.47
C LEU A 21 -5.34 8.53 15.52
N HIS A 22 -6.61 8.85 15.24
CA HIS A 22 -7.45 8.07 14.33
C HIS A 22 -6.86 8.04 12.92
N GLU A 23 -6.54 9.20 12.36
CA GLU A 23 -5.92 9.32 11.03
C GLU A 23 -4.57 8.60 10.97
N GLY A 24 -3.74 8.71 12.02
CA GLY A 24 -2.45 8.05 12.08
C GLY A 24 -2.57 6.53 12.12
N LEU A 25 -3.52 5.99 12.90
CA LEU A 25 -3.80 4.56 12.97
C LEU A 25 -4.36 4.03 11.66
N GLU A 26 -5.29 4.75 11.03
CA GLU A 26 -5.89 4.35 9.76
C GLU A 26 -4.83 4.29 8.65
N LYS A 27 -4.01 5.33 8.49
CA LYS A 27 -2.92 5.36 7.52
C LYS A 27 -1.90 4.26 7.78
N GLY A 28 -1.48 4.09 9.04
CA GLY A 28 -0.50 3.05 9.40
C GLY A 28 -1.02 1.63 9.14
N LEU A 29 -2.31 1.38 9.39
CA LEU A 29 -2.94 0.09 9.09
C LEU A 29 -3.01 -0.16 7.58
N GLN A 30 -3.43 0.83 6.79
CA GLN A 30 -3.51 0.74 5.33
C GLN A 30 -2.11 0.49 4.72
N GLU A 31 -1.11 1.28 5.11
CA GLU A 31 0.28 1.10 4.65
C GLU A 31 0.81 -0.29 5.03
N GLY A 32 0.54 -0.76 6.25
CA GLY A 32 0.97 -2.09 6.71
C GLY A 32 0.35 -3.24 5.91
N LEU A 33 -0.93 -3.13 5.54
CA LEU A 33 -1.61 -4.10 4.68
C LEU A 33 -0.97 -4.15 3.29
N TYR A 34 -0.75 -2.98 2.66
CA TYR A 34 -0.17 -2.90 1.31
C TYR A 34 1.27 -3.42 1.25
N GLU A 35 2.10 -3.09 2.24
CA GLU A 35 3.46 -3.65 2.32
C GLU A 35 3.45 -5.17 2.54
N GLY A 36 2.46 -5.67 3.28
CA GLY A 36 2.20 -7.10 3.44
C GLY A 36 1.91 -7.78 2.09
N GLU A 37 1.00 -7.21 1.30
CA GLU A 37 0.63 -7.74 -0.01
C GLU A 37 1.80 -7.73 -0.99
N LYS A 38 2.54 -6.62 -1.09
CA LYS A 38 3.76 -6.55 -1.91
C LYS A 38 4.74 -7.68 -1.57
N LYS A 39 5.01 -7.89 -0.28
CA LYS A 39 5.92 -8.94 0.17
C LYS A 39 5.44 -10.35 -0.21
N VAL A 40 4.14 -10.60 -0.13
CA VAL A 40 3.54 -11.87 -0.56
C VAL A 40 3.66 -12.03 -2.06
N LEU A 41 3.31 -11.01 -2.84
CA LEU A 41 3.39 -11.02 -4.30
C LEU A 41 4.82 -11.28 -4.79
N LYS A 42 5.83 -10.61 -4.22
CA LYS A 42 7.25 -10.85 -4.55
C LYS A 42 7.61 -12.34 -4.41
N LYS A 43 7.19 -12.99 -3.33
CA LYS A 43 7.44 -14.41 -3.09
C LYS A 43 6.69 -15.31 -4.07
N GLN A 44 5.43 -14.98 -4.38
CA GLN A 44 4.62 -15.75 -5.32
C GLN A 44 5.22 -15.72 -6.73
N LEU A 45 5.62 -14.55 -7.22
CA LEU A 45 6.26 -14.41 -8.52
C LEU A 45 7.61 -15.14 -8.58
N LEU A 46 8.44 -15.02 -7.53
CA LEU A 46 9.68 -15.79 -7.44
C LEU A 46 9.43 -17.31 -7.44
N LYS A 47 8.36 -17.77 -6.78
CA LYS A 47 7.99 -19.19 -6.78
C LYS A 47 7.48 -19.66 -8.14
N LYS A 48 6.73 -18.83 -8.87
CA LYS A 48 6.15 -19.16 -10.17
C LYS A 48 7.16 -19.11 -11.31
N PHE A 49 7.97 -18.06 -11.37
CA PHE A 49 8.86 -17.77 -12.50
C PHE A 49 10.35 -18.00 -12.19
N GLY A 50 10.70 -18.29 -10.94
CA GLY A 50 12.07 -18.55 -10.52
C GLY A 50 12.98 -17.32 -10.66
N LYS A 51 14.27 -17.54 -10.91
CA LYS A 51 15.27 -16.46 -11.04
C LYS A 51 15.04 -15.52 -12.23
N LYS A 52 14.20 -15.90 -13.19
CA LYS A 52 13.93 -15.09 -14.39
C LYS A 52 13.24 -13.78 -14.05
N ILE A 53 12.37 -13.76 -13.03
CA ILE A 53 11.63 -12.57 -12.63
C ILE A 53 12.44 -11.63 -11.73
N THR A 54 13.54 -12.09 -11.13
CA THR A 54 14.37 -11.32 -10.18
C THR A 54 14.68 -9.89 -10.62
N PRO A 55 15.03 -9.60 -11.90
CA PRO A 55 15.31 -8.24 -12.34
C PRO A 55 14.14 -7.25 -12.21
N TYR A 56 12.91 -7.75 -12.07
CA TYR A 56 11.68 -6.95 -12.05
C TYR A 56 10.99 -6.92 -10.68
N ILE A 57 11.47 -7.71 -9.71
CA ILE A 57 10.80 -7.90 -8.41
C ILE A 57 10.71 -6.60 -7.60
N ASP A 58 11.73 -5.75 -7.68
CA ASP A 58 11.75 -4.49 -6.92
C ASP A 58 10.81 -3.43 -7.53
N ASN A 59 10.39 -3.60 -8.78
CA ASN A 59 9.40 -2.70 -9.39
C ASN A 59 8.04 -2.77 -8.68
N ILE A 60 7.74 -3.88 -7.98
CA ILE A 60 6.52 -4.05 -7.18
C ILE A 60 6.36 -2.93 -6.14
N ASP A 61 7.46 -2.40 -5.61
CA ASP A 61 7.42 -1.37 -4.56
C ASP A 61 6.80 -0.05 -5.05
N SER A 62 6.81 0.16 -6.37
CA SER A 62 6.31 1.34 -7.06
C SER A 62 4.90 1.19 -7.65
N LEU A 63 4.33 -0.01 -7.59
CA LEU A 63 3.01 -0.30 -8.15
C LEU A 63 1.89 0.27 -7.27
N ASN A 64 0.78 0.63 -7.91
CA ASN A 64 -0.46 0.93 -7.20
C ASN A 64 -1.14 -0.36 -6.72
N ILE A 65 -2.08 -0.21 -5.78
CA ILE A 65 -2.79 -1.34 -5.17
C ILE A 65 -3.57 -2.16 -6.21
N GLU A 66 -4.25 -1.50 -7.14
CA GLU A 66 -5.05 -2.16 -8.19
C GLU A 66 -4.21 -3.11 -9.05
N THR A 67 -2.97 -2.72 -9.36
CA THR A 67 -2.04 -3.57 -10.12
C THR A 67 -1.56 -4.76 -9.28
N ILE A 68 -1.29 -4.54 -7.99
CA ILE A 68 -0.90 -5.60 -7.06
C ILE A 68 -2.03 -6.63 -6.92
N GLU A 69 -3.27 -6.16 -6.72
CA GLU A 69 -4.48 -6.99 -6.64
C GLU A 69 -4.68 -7.78 -7.94
N TYR A 70 -4.60 -7.12 -9.10
CA TYR A 70 -4.74 -7.78 -10.40
C TYR A 70 -3.75 -8.94 -10.56
N ILE A 71 -2.46 -8.73 -10.29
CA ILE A 71 -1.46 -9.81 -10.43
C ILE A 71 -1.74 -10.91 -9.40
N THR A 72 -2.13 -10.55 -8.18
CA THR A 72 -2.40 -11.50 -7.09
C THR A 72 -3.59 -12.40 -7.40
N GLU A 73 -4.71 -11.83 -7.86
CA GLU A 73 -5.90 -12.58 -8.26
C GLU A 73 -5.64 -13.49 -9.47
N ASN A 74 -4.81 -13.02 -10.40
CA ASN A 74 -4.49 -13.75 -11.63
C ASN A 74 -3.21 -14.60 -11.52
N ILE A 75 -2.62 -14.76 -10.33
CA ILE A 75 -1.28 -15.35 -10.13
C ILE A 75 -1.13 -16.73 -10.79
N PHE A 76 -2.18 -17.54 -10.80
CA PHE A 76 -2.12 -18.89 -11.38
C PHE A 76 -2.21 -18.88 -12.91
N GLY A 77 -2.92 -17.92 -13.50
CA GLY A 77 -3.15 -17.82 -14.94
C GLY A 77 -2.20 -16.87 -15.69
N ILE A 78 -1.67 -15.85 -15.01
CA ILE A 78 -0.79 -14.85 -15.62
C ILE A 78 0.49 -15.49 -16.15
N ASN A 79 0.94 -15.08 -17.34
CA ASN A 79 2.17 -15.55 -17.95
C ASN A 79 3.36 -14.63 -17.63
N TYR A 80 4.57 -15.06 -17.99
CA TYR A 80 5.79 -14.33 -17.64
C TYR A 80 5.87 -13.00 -18.39
N GLU A 81 5.56 -12.99 -19.68
CA GLU A 81 5.64 -11.83 -20.55
C GLU A 81 4.70 -10.71 -20.09
N GLU A 82 3.44 -11.05 -19.81
CA GLU A 82 2.43 -10.15 -19.26
C GLU A 82 2.85 -9.59 -17.90
N THR A 83 3.34 -10.46 -17.00
CA THR A 83 3.84 -10.02 -15.69
C THR A 83 4.95 -8.98 -15.86
N VAL A 84 5.94 -9.27 -16.72
CA VAL A 84 7.07 -8.37 -16.97
C VAL A 84 6.62 -7.06 -17.61
N GLU A 85 5.64 -7.09 -18.51
CA GLU A 85 5.06 -5.87 -19.09
C GLU A 85 4.43 -4.99 -18.00
N ILE A 86 3.63 -5.58 -17.11
CA ILE A 86 2.98 -4.87 -16.01
C ILE A 86 4.03 -4.29 -15.06
N LEU A 87 5.02 -5.10 -14.65
CA LEU A 87 6.09 -4.66 -13.75
C LEU A 87 6.97 -3.56 -14.36
N ASN A 88 7.03 -3.44 -15.69
CA ASN A 88 7.81 -2.41 -16.39
C ASN A 88 6.99 -1.22 -16.89
N ARG A 89 5.66 -1.22 -16.72
CA ARG A 89 4.83 -0.07 -17.03
C ARG A 89 5.25 1.08 -16.12
N LYS A 90 6.19 1.90 -16.59
CA LYS A 90 6.52 3.19 -15.98
C LYS A 90 5.22 3.94 -15.79
N LYS A 91 4.98 4.45 -14.58
CA LYS A 91 3.88 5.36 -14.24
C LYS A 91 3.52 6.25 -15.44
N VAL A 92 2.46 5.90 -16.16
CA VAL A 92 1.81 6.81 -17.10
C VAL A 92 0.75 7.51 -16.27
N GLU A 93 1.17 8.47 -15.46
CA GLU A 93 0.26 9.48 -14.93
C GLU A 93 0.95 10.84 -15.02
N LYS A 94 0.12 11.81 -15.43
CA LYS A 94 0.43 13.11 -16.04
C LYS A 94 1.14 14.09 -15.11
#